data_AF-N8PQH8-F1
#
_entry.id   AF-N8PQH8-F1
#
_cell.length_a   1.000
_cell.length_b   1.000
_cell.length_c   1.000
_cell.angle_alpha   90.00
_cell.angle_beta   90.00
_cell.angle_gamma   90.00
#
_symmetry.space_group_name_H-M   'P 1'
#
loop_
_entity.id
_entity.type
_entity.pdbx_description
1 polymer ?
#
loop_
_entity_poly.entity_id
_entity_poly.type
_entity_poly.pdbx_seq_one_letter_code
_entity_poly.pdbx_strand_id
1 'polypeptide(L)' 'MIEELDDFDQKIIHHLQLNGRLANQELAELVGLSTSQCSRRRIYLEQKK' A
#
# COMPACT_ATOMS: atom_id res chain seq x y z
N MET A 1 17.43 -10.52 5.69
CA MET A 1 16.35 -10.43 6.70
C MET A 1 15.07 -10.21 5.92
N ILE A 2 14.03 -11.00 6.17
CA ILE A 2 12.72 -10.78 5.55
C ILE A 2 12.13 -9.56 6.26
N GLU A 3 12.01 -8.43 5.59
CA GLU A 3 11.27 -7.29 6.15
C GLU A 3 9.80 -7.70 6.25
N GLU A 4 9.30 -7.74 7.48
CA GLU A 4 7.93 -8.08 7.80
C GLU A 4 6.99 -6.95 7.35
N LEU A 5 5.81 -7.30 6.85
CA LEU A 5 4.81 -6.31 6.43
C LEU A 5 4.20 -5.65 7.66
N ASP A 6 4.28 -4.33 7.75
CA ASP A 6 3.63 -3.60 8.83
C ASP A 6 2.11 -3.43 8.57
N ASP A 7 1.41 -2.87 9.55
CA ASP A 7 -0.05 -2.68 9.49
C ASP A 7 -0.50 -1.84 8.29
N PHE A 8 0.31 -0.87 7.83
CA PHE A 8 -0.03 -0.05 6.68
C PHE A 8 0.12 -0.84 5.39
N ASP A 9 1.16 -1.65 5.27
CA ASP A 9 1.35 -2.51 4.11
C ASP A 9 0.22 -3.55 3.97
N GLN A 10 -0.21 -4.12 5.09
CA GLN A 10 -1.36 -5.03 5.12
C GLN A 10 -2.66 -4.33 4.67
N LYS A 11 -2.92 -3.10 5.12
CA LYS A 11 -4.08 -2.32 4.67
C LYS A 11 -4.00 -1.96 3.18
N ILE A 12 -2.82 -1.59 2.69
CA ILE A 12 -2.59 -1.30 1.26
C ILE A 12 -2.97 -2.53 0.42
N ILE A 13 -2.45 -3.71 0.79
CA ILE A 13 -2.75 -4.97 0.10
C ILE A 13 -4.25 -5.27 0.16
N HIS A 14 -4.86 -5.16 1.35
CA HIS A 14 -6.28 -5.43 1.54
C HIS A 14 -7.16 -4.57 0.62
N HIS A 15 -6.95 -3.25 0.59
CA HIS A 15 -7.74 -2.35 -0.24
C HIS A 15 -7.50 -2.56 -1.74
N LEU A 16 -6.26 -2.83 -2.17
CA LEU A 16 -5.95 -3.13 -3.56
C LEU A 16 -6.49 -4.49 -4.02
N GLN A 17 -6.53 -5.49 -3.15
CA GLN A 17 -7.18 -6.78 -3.45
C GLN A 17 -8.69 -6.63 -3.64
N LEU A 18 -9.33 -5.77 -2.85
CA LEU A 18 -10.76 -5.45 -3.02
C LEU A 18 -11.01 -4.61 -4.27
N ASN A 19 -10.16 -3.63 -4.56
CA ASN A 19 -10.25 -2.77 -5.72
C ASN A 19 -8.87 -2.34 -6.24
N GLY A 20 -8.37 -3.07 -7.24
CA GLY A 20 -7.07 -2.79 -7.85
C GLY A 20 -7.01 -1.53 -8.73
N ARG A 21 -8.13 -0.81 -8.91
CA ARG A 21 -8.22 0.42 -9.72
C ARG A 21 -8.08 1.69 -8.89
N LEU A 22 -7.93 1.58 -7.56
CA LEU A 22 -7.78 2.74 -6.67
C LEU A 22 -6.59 3.60 -7.12
N ALA A 23 -6.83 4.91 -7.24
CA ALA A 23 -5.76 5.86 -7.40
C ALA A 23 -4.93 5.93 -6.10
N ASN A 24 -3.65 6.30 -6.23
CA ASN A 24 -2.75 6.42 -5.08
C ASN A 24 -3.26 7.38 -4.00
N GLN A 25 -3.98 8.43 -4.39
CA GLN A 25 -4.56 9.36 -3.43
C GLN A 25 -5.70 8.71 -2.65
N GLU A 26 -6.64 8.05 -3.32
CA GLU A 26 -7.77 7.36 -2.68
C GLU A 26 -7.27 6.26 -1.74
N LEU A 27 -6.29 5.48 -2.18
CA LEU A 27 -5.67 4.45 -1.36
C LEU A 27 -4.99 5.03 -0.12
N ALA A 28 -4.28 6.15 -0.27
CA ALA A 28 -3.62 6.82 0.85
C ALA A 28 -4.64 7.35 1.87
N GLU A 29 -5.76 7.92 1.42
CA GLU A 29 -6.85 8.38 2.28
C GLU A 29 -7.47 7.22 3.07
N LEU A 30 -7.74 6.08 2.41
CA LEU A 30 -8.28 4.88 3.07
C LEU A 30 -7.33 4.29 4.13
N VAL A 31 -6.03 4.29 3.84
CA VAL A 31 -5.00 3.70 4.68
C VAL A 31 -4.57 4.64 5.82
N GLY A 32 -4.81 5.95 5.69
CA GLY A 32 -4.38 6.98 6.64
C GLY A 32 -2.92 7.43 6.44
N LEU A 33 -2.46 7.45 5.20
CA LEU A 33 -1.12 7.88 4.81
C LEU A 33 -1.17 9.13 3.92
N SER A 34 -0.03 9.79 3.75
CA SER A 34 0.13 10.71 2.63
C SER A 34 0.27 9.94 1.32
N THR A 35 -0.16 10.54 0.21
CA THR A 35 -0.04 9.95 -1.14
C THR A 35 1.39 9.52 -1.47
N SER A 36 2.40 10.30 -1.06
CA SER A 36 3.81 9.98 -1.29
C SER A 36 4.30 8.79 -0.47
N GLN A 37 3.85 8.64 0.79
CA GLN A 37 4.15 7.47 1.62
C GLN A 37 3.50 6.20 1.05
N CYS A 38 2.23 6.29 0.69
CA CYS A 38 1.49 5.19 0.09
C CYS A 38 2.15 4.71 -1.23
N SER A 39 2.56 5.65 -2.09
CA SER A 39 3.19 5.30 -3.37
C SER A 39 4.53 4.57 -3.18
N ARG A 40 5.37 5.01 -2.24
CA ARG A 40 6.67 4.34 -1.97
C ARG A 40 6.47 2.93 -1.45
N ARG A 41 5.55 2.76 -0.49
CA ARG A 41 5.19 1.45 0.06
C ARG A 41 4.65 0.52 -1.02
N ARG A 42 3.74 0.99 -1.88
CA ARG A 42 3.19 0.18 -2.97
C ARG A 42 4.29 -0.32 -3.92
N ILE A 43 5.21 0.55 -4.35
CA ILE A 43 6.34 0.14 -5.21
C ILE A 43 7.18 -0.94 -4.52
N TYR A 44 7.46 -0.77 -3.23
CA TYR A 44 8.21 -1.75 -2.45
C TYR A 44 7.48 -3.11 -2.35
N LEU A 45 6.16 -3.09 -2.13
CA LEU A 45 5.33 -4.29 -2.09
C LEU A 45 5.26 -5.01 -3.44
N GLU A 46 5.24 -4.28 -4.56
CA GLU A 46 5.28 -4.84 -5.92
C GLU A 46 6.65 -5.45 -6.27
N GLN A 47 7.73 -4.97 -5.65
CA GLN A 47 9.09 -5.46 -5.88
C GLN A 47 9.43 -6.71 -5.07
N LYS A 48 8.73 -6.97 -3.95
CA LYS A 48 8.86 -8.23 -3.20
C LYS A 48 8.30 -9.38 -4.06
N LYS A 49 9.20 -10.12 -4.70
CA LYS A 49 8.92 -11.34 -5.46
C LYS A 49 9.09 -12.58 -4.62
#